data_AF-A0A4U7DJ15-F1
#
_entry.id   AF-A0A4U7DJ15-F1
#
_cell.length_a   1.000
_cell.length_b   1.000
_cell.length_c   1.000
_cell.angle_alpha   90.00
_cell.angle_beta   90.00
_cell.angle_gamma   90.00
#
_symmetry.space_group_name_H-M   'P 1'
#
loop_
_entity.id
_entity.type
_entity.pdbx_description
1 polymer ?
#
loop_
_entity_poly.entity_id
_entity_poly.type
_entity_poly.pdbx_seq_one_letter_code
_entity_poly.pdbx_strand_id
1 'polypeptide(L)'
;MLSLALNLHWGYTGLFNIGIVGFMAVGVYVTAIVTKPTYVAGGAAQVGGLGLPLWVGILAGMTAAALLGLVVALPALRLRADYLAIVTIAMSEIVRFSFLSGELQQFQLFGNRVGFGGGSGLILDFSPPLEALLRGVGLWNGYLGFVDAFQVLVPRN
;
A
#
# COMPACT_ATOMS: atom_id res chain seq x y z
N MET A 1 -14.39 7.97 -1.22
CA MET A 1 -13.49 9.06 -0.80
C MET A 1 -12.82 9.76 -1.98
N LEU A 2 -12.23 9.04 -2.95
CA LEU A 2 -11.63 9.68 -4.15
C LEU A 2 -12.61 10.52 -4.97
N SER A 3 -13.83 10.01 -5.16
CA SER A 3 -14.91 10.70 -5.88
C SER A 3 -15.34 12.00 -5.20
N LEU A 4 -15.28 12.07 -3.87
CA LEU A 4 -15.57 13.29 -3.10
C LEU A 4 -14.47 14.33 -3.29
N ALA A 5 -13.19 13.91 -3.22
CA ALA A 5 -12.05 14.80 -3.42
C ALA A 5 -12.05 15.42 -4.83
N LEU A 6 -12.39 14.65 -5.87
CA LEU A 6 -12.51 15.14 -7.24
C LEU A 6 -13.69 16.12 -7.40
N ASN A 7 -14.85 15.80 -6.82
CA ASN A 7 -16.02 16.68 -6.85
C ASN A 7 -15.74 18.03 -6.17
N LEU A 8 -14.99 18.05 -5.06
CA LEU A 8 -14.60 19.29 -4.38
C LEU A 8 -13.69 20.16 -5.26
N HIS A 9 -12.67 19.58 -5.90
CA HIS A 9 -11.77 20.33 -6.77
C HIS A 9 -12.48 20.90 -8.00
N TRP A 10 -13.23 20.07 -8.72
CA TRP A 10 -13.95 20.54 -9.92
C TRP A 10 -15.08 21.50 -9.55
N GLY A 11 -15.87 21.16 -8.53
CA GLY A 11 -17.07 21.90 -8.16
C GLY A 11 -16.80 23.27 -7.51
N TYR A 12 -15.79 23.37 -6.63
CA TYR A 12 -15.53 24.62 -5.91
C TYR A 12 -14.39 25.46 -6.50
N THR A 13 -13.41 24.86 -7.16
CA THR A 13 -12.24 25.60 -7.66
C THR A 13 -12.15 25.66 -9.19
N GLY A 14 -12.96 24.86 -9.91
CA GLY A 14 -12.88 24.74 -11.37
C GLY A 14 -11.59 24.09 -11.86
N LEU A 15 -10.78 23.52 -10.96
CA LEU A 15 -9.50 22.88 -11.27
C LEU A 15 -9.69 21.37 -11.43
N PHE A 16 -9.26 20.84 -12.57
CA PHE A 16 -9.23 19.41 -12.80
C PHE A 16 -7.89 18.81 -12.32
N ASN A 17 -7.92 17.97 -11.28
CA ASN A 17 -6.74 17.33 -10.70
C ASN A 17 -6.87 15.80 -10.75
N ILE A 18 -6.09 15.14 -11.61
CA ILE A 18 -6.05 13.67 -11.75
C ILE A 18 -4.88 13.05 -10.95
N GLY A 19 -4.03 13.90 -10.35
CA GLY A 19 -2.85 13.53 -9.57
C GLY A 19 -3.14 12.76 -8.28
N ILE A 20 -4.41 12.73 -7.87
CA ILE A 20 -4.87 12.09 -6.62
C ILE A 20 -4.51 10.60 -6.59
N VAL A 21 -4.50 9.93 -7.75
CA VAL A 21 -4.11 8.51 -7.86
C VAL A 21 -2.63 8.32 -7.53
N GLY A 22 -1.75 9.24 -7.93
CA GLY A 22 -0.33 9.21 -7.56
C GLY A 22 -0.10 9.30 -6.05
N PHE A 23 -0.77 10.24 -5.38
CA PHE A 23 -0.69 10.35 -3.91
C PHE A 23 -1.23 9.12 -3.19
N MET A 24 -2.35 8.57 -3.67
CA MET A 24 -2.89 7.32 -3.15
C MET A 24 -1.88 6.18 -3.31
N ALA A 25 -1.28 6.04 -4.50
CA ALA A 25 -0.32 4.99 -4.79
C ALA A 25 0.86 5.07 -3.82
N VAL A 26 1.46 6.25 -3.63
CA VAL A 26 2.57 6.43 -2.68
C VAL A 26 2.16 6.04 -1.26
N GLY A 27 1.01 6.50 -0.78
CA GLY A 27 0.53 6.16 0.57
C GLY A 27 0.34 4.65 0.76
N VAL A 28 -0.29 3.97 -0.19
CA VAL A 28 -0.56 2.53 -0.13
C VAL A 28 0.74 1.72 -0.22
N TYR A 29 1.64 2.05 -1.16
CA TYR A 29 2.89 1.33 -1.33
C TYR A 29 3.80 1.46 -0.11
N VAL A 30 3.93 2.66 0.47
CA VAL A 30 4.75 2.86 1.68
C VAL A 30 4.13 2.14 2.87
N THR A 31 2.81 2.25 3.07
CA THR A 31 2.11 1.52 4.14
C THR A 31 2.33 0.02 4.00
N ALA A 32 2.22 -0.51 2.78
CA ALA A 32 2.37 -1.93 2.53
C ALA A 32 3.80 -2.41 2.75
N ILE A 33 4.83 -1.67 2.31
CA ILE A 33 6.24 -2.02 2.56
C ILE A 33 6.55 -2.05 4.06
N VAL A 34 5.97 -1.13 4.83
CA VAL A 34 6.20 -1.05 6.28
C VAL A 34 5.49 -2.18 7.03
N THR A 35 4.25 -2.51 6.65
CA THR A 35 3.41 -3.44 7.42
C THR A 35 3.51 -4.89 6.99
N LYS A 36 3.86 -5.15 5.73
CA LYS A 36 3.94 -6.49 5.19
C LYS A 36 4.98 -7.33 5.96
N PRO A 37 4.71 -8.63 6.19
CA PRO A 37 5.67 -9.51 6.87
C PRO A 37 7.03 -9.53 6.19
N THR A 38 8.07 -9.82 6.96
CA THR A 38 9.42 -10.05 6.43
C THR A 38 9.42 -11.17 5.40
N TYR A 39 10.35 -11.11 4.45
CA TYR A 39 10.43 -12.09 3.37
C TYR A 39 10.56 -13.51 3.92
N VAL A 40 9.65 -14.40 3.50
CA VAL A 40 9.68 -15.84 3.81
C VAL A 40 10.03 -16.59 2.54
N ALA A 41 11.12 -17.37 2.57
CA ALA A 41 11.50 -18.22 1.45
C ALA A 41 10.43 -19.30 1.21
N GLY A 42 9.77 -19.26 0.04
CA GLY A 42 8.67 -20.16 -0.34
C GLY A 42 7.26 -19.55 -0.25
N GLY A 43 7.12 -18.30 0.22
CA GLY A 43 5.85 -17.57 0.20
C GLY A 43 5.48 -17.07 -1.20
N ALA A 44 4.19 -16.76 -1.42
CA ALA A 44 3.71 -16.21 -2.70
C ALA A 44 4.25 -14.79 -2.96
N ALA A 45 4.72 -14.10 -1.92
CA ALA A 45 5.29 -12.76 -2.01
C ALA A 45 6.75 -12.75 -2.54
N GLN A 46 6.95 -12.12 -3.69
CA GLN A 46 8.28 -11.95 -4.32
C GLN A 46 9.24 -11.07 -3.51
N VAL A 47 8.71 -10.14 -2.72
CA VAL A 47 9.44 -9.21 -1.84
C VAL A 47 8.80 -9.19 -0.46
N GLY A 48 9.57 -8.98 0.61
CA GLY A 48 9.06 -8.82 1.97
C GLY A 48 8.74 -7.37 2.32
N GLY A 49 8.27 -7.14 3.54
CA GLY A 49 8.18 -5.83 4.18
C GLY A 49 8.98 -5.78 5.49
N LEU A 50 8.75 -4.73 6.27
CA LEU A 50 9.41 -4.52 7.58
C LEU A 50 8.68 -5.20 8.74
N GLY A 51 7.49 -5.75 8.53
CA GLY A 51 6.70 -6.44 9.56
C GLY A 51 6.25 -5.54 10.71
N LEU A 52 6.22 -4.22 10.51
CA LEU A 52 5.86 -3.26 11.56
C LEU A 52 4.33 -3.19 11.76
N PRO A 53 3.85 -2.78 12.95
CA PRO A 53 2.43 -2.69 13.21
C PRO A 53 1.72 -1.69 12.28
N LEU A 54 0.44 -1.97 11.99
CA LEU A 54 -0.36 -1.24 11.00
C LEU A 54 -0.40 0.28 11.23
N TRP A 55 -0.44 0.73 12.49
CA TRP A 55 -0.44 2.15 12.82
C TRP A 55 0.85 2.87 12.39
N VAL A 56 2.00 2.20 12.51
CA VAL A 56 3.29 2.74 12.03
C VAL A 56 3.29 2.81 10.51
N GLY A 57 2.70 1.80 9.85
CA GLY A 57 2.46 1.82 8.41
C GLY A 57 1.63 3.00 7.95
N ILE A 58 0.50 3.25 8.61
CA ILE A 58 -0.39 4.37 8.27
C ILE A 58 0.36 5.69 8.40
N LEU A 59 1.06 5.92 9.52
CA LEU A 59 1.82 7.15 9.73
C LEU A 59 2.94 7.31 8.68
N ALA A 60 3.66 6.23 8.36
CA ALA A 60 4.67 6.24 7.31
C ALA A 60 4.07 6.56 5.92
N GLY A 61 2.93 5.96 5.57
CA GLY A 61 2.23 6.25 4.32
C GLY A 61 1.72 7.69 4.25
N MET A 62 1.13 8.19 5.34
CA MET A 62 0.66 9.58 5.45
C MET A 62 1.80 10.58 5.30
N THR A 63 2.90 10.36 6.02
CA THR A 63 4.08 11.23 5.94
C THR A 63 4.70 11.21 4.55
N ALA A 64 4.85 10.04 3.92
CA ALA A 64 5.36 9.94 2.56
C ALA A 64 4.46 10.66 1.52
N ALA A 65 3.15 10.47 1.61
CA ALA A 65 2.20 11.16 0.73
C ALA A 65 2.21 12.68 0.97
N ALA A 66 2.32 13.13 2.22
CA ALA A 66 2.44 14.55 2.57
C ALA A 66 3.74 15.17 2.02
N LEU A 67 4.87 14.47 2.14
CA LEU A 67 6.16 14.91 1.59
C LEU A 67 6.11 15.05 0.07
N LEU A 68 5.52 14.06 -0.62
CA LEU A 68 5.27 14.16 -2.05
C LEU A 68 4.37 15.35 -2.38
N GLY A 69 3.32 15.56 -1.57
CA GLY A 69 2.41 16.70 -1.69
C GLY A 69 3.13 18.04 -1.59
N LEU A 70 4.06 18.19 -0.65
CA LEU A 70 4.87 19.39 -0.50
C LEU A 70 5.75 19.67 -1.72
N VAL A 71 6.39 18.62 -2.26
CA VAL A 71 7.22 18.75 -3.47
C VAL A 71 6.39 19.15 -4.68
N VAL A 72 5.21 18.55 -4.84
CA VAL A 72 4.30 18.80 -5.98
C VAL A 72 3.53 20.13 -5.84
N ALA A 73 3.34 20.63 -4.61
CA ALA A 73 2.70 21.92 -4.37
C ALA A 73 3.51 23.09 -4.95
N LEU A 74 4.85 22.99 -4.94
CA LEU A 74 5.73 24.05 -5.45
C LEU A 74 5.49 24.41 -6.92
N PRO A 75 5.46 23.45 -7.88
CA PRO A 75 5.09 23.75 -9.25
C PRO A 75 3.60 24.08 -9.40
N ALA A 76 2.71 23.41 -8.65
CA ALA A 76 1.26 23.59 -8.74
C ALA A 76 0.81 25.05 -8.54
N LEU A 77 1.45 25.78 -7.62
CA LEU A 77 1.13 27.19 -7.34
C LEU A 77 1.43 28.15 -8.50
N ARG A 78 2.20 27.74 -9.50
CA ARG A 78 2.64 28.59 -10.62
C ARG A 78 1.91 28.32 -11.94
N LEU A 79 0.95 27.39 -11.96
CA LEU A 79 0.29 26.92 -13.18
C LEU A 79 -1.12 27.49 -13.32
N ARG A 80 -1.54 27.76 -14.57
CA ARG A 80 -2.96 28.01 -14.88
C ARG A 80 -3.73 26.69 -14.87
N ALA A 81 -5.05 26.75 -14.67
CA ALA A 81 -5.93 25.59 -14.52
C ALA A 81 -5.69 24.46 -15.55
N ASP A 82 -5.56 24.81 -16.83
CA ASP A 82 -5.39 23.83 -17.91
C ASP A 82 -4.04 23.10 -17.83
N TYR A 83 -2.99 23.83 -17.43
CA TYR A 83 -1.65 23.24 -17.26
C TYR A 83 -1.54 22.42 -15.98
N LEU A 84 -2.32 22.76 -14.93
CA LEU A 84 -2.37 21.98 -13.70
C LEU A 84 -2.85 20.55 -13.98
N ALA A 85 -3.88 20.37 -14.81
CA ALA A 85 -4.39 19.06 -15.15
C ALA A 85 -3.31 18.17 -15.80
N ILE A 86 -2.62 18.70 -16.81
CA ILE A 86 -1.54 17.98 -17.53
C ILE A 86 -0.42 17.57 -16.57
N VAL A 87 0.01 18.50 -15.70
CA VAL A 87 1.08 18.24 -14.73
C VAL A 87 0.66 17.16 -13.73
N THR A 88 -0.59 17.17 -13.27
CA THR A 88 -1.07 16.16 -12.31
C THR A 88 -1.18 14.76 -12.92
N ILE A 89 -1.53 14.64 -14.21
CA ILE A 89 -1.47 13.36 -14.93
C ILE A 89 -0.03 12.86 -15.03
N ALA A 90 0.87 13.72 -15.50
CA ALA A 90 2.28 13.38 -15.64
C ALA A 90 2.89 12.93 -14.30
N MET A 91 2.53 13.62 -13.21
CA MET A 91 2.96 13.25 -11.86
C MET A 91 2.45 11.86 -11.43
N SER A 92 1.15 11.56 -11.62
CA SER A 92 0.61 10.22 -11.36
C SER A 92 1.32 9.14 -12.18
N GLU A 93 1.63 9.45 -13.43
CA GLU A 93 2.27 8.50 -14.34
C GLU A 93 3.75 8.27 -13.96
N ILE A 94 4.47 9.31 -13.53
CA ILE A 94 5.84 9.17 -12.99
C ILE A 94 5.84 8.25 -11.76
N VAL A 95 4.87 8.43 -10.85
CA VAL A 95 4.73 7.55 -9.67
C VAL A 95 4.48 6.11 -10.10
N ARG A 96 3.56 5.90 -11.05
CA ARG A 96 3.24 4.58 -11.60
C ARG A 96 4.47 3.92 -12.24
N PHE A 97 5.18 4.64 -13.11
CA PHE A 97 6.41 4.13 -13.74
C PHE A 97 7.50 3.80 -12.72
N SER A 98 7.63 4.60 -11.66
CA SER A 98 8.59 4.34 -10.59
C SER A 98 8.32 2.99 -9.91
N PHE A 99 7.06 2.69 -9.57
CA PHE A 99 6.70 1.42 -8.93
C PHE A 99 6.77 0.21 -9.84
N LEU A 100 6.56 0.41 -11.15
CA LEU A 100 6.65 -0.67 -12.14
C LEU A 100 8.09 -0.92 -12.61
N SER A 101 9.05 -0.05 -12.26
CA SER A 101 10.43 -0.18 -12.70
C SER A 101 11.10 -1.42 -12.11
N GLY A 102 11.86 -2.14 -12.96
CA GLY A 102 12.60 -3.34 -12.56
C GLY A 102 13.74 -3.04 -11.57
N GLU A 103 14.35 -1.86 -11.68
CA GLU A 103 15.42 -1.41 -10.78
C GLU A 103 14.92 -1.19 -9.34
N LEU A 104 13.68 -0.73 -9.17
CA LEU A 104 13.07 -0.53 -7.86
C LEU A 104 12.24 -1.74 -7.40
N GLN A 105 12.28 -2.83 -8.17
CA GLN A 105 11.53 -4.04 -7.85
C GLN A 105 11.95 -4.63 -6.51
N GLN A 106 13.25 -4.62 -6.19
CA GLN A 106 13.81 -5.12 -4.94
C GLN A 106 15.01 -4.29 -4.49
N PHE A 107 15.04 -3.94 -3.21
CA PHE A 107 16.19 -3.33 -2.55
C PHE A 107 16.29 -3.83 -1.11
N GLN A 108 17.49 -3.74 -0.53
CA GLN A 108 17.71 -4.14 0.85
C GLN A 108 17.52 -2.94 1.78
N LEU A 109 16.62 -3.06 2.75
CA LEU A 109 16.35 -2.04 3.75
C LEU A 109 16.37 -2.68 5.14
N PHE A 110 17.23 -2.18 6.03
CA PHE A 110 17.41 -2.72 7.39
C PHE A 110 17.67 -4.24 7.42
N GLY A 111 18.41 -4.77 6.44
CA GLY A 111 18.68 -6.21 6.32
C GLY A 111 17.53 -7.05 5.75
N ASN A 112 16.37 -6.44 5.49
CA ASN A 112 15.22 -7.09 4.87
C ASN A 112 15.15 -6.81 3.37
N ARG A 113 14.81 -7.81 2.56
CA ARG A 113 14.52 -7.64 1.14
C ARG A 113 13.12 -7.03 0.98
N VAL A 114 13.07 -5.74 0.71
CA VAL A 114 11.84 -4.99 0.47
C VAL A 114 11.77 -4.55 -1.00
N GLY A 115 10.61 -4.12 -1.48
CA GLY A 115 10.50 -3.61 -2.84
C GLY A 115 9.08 -3.31 -3.27
N PHE A 116 8.94 -2.70 -4.45
CA PHE A 116 7.64 -2.33 -5.01
C PHE A 116 7.00 -3.47 -5.82
N GLY A 117 7.69 -4.59 -6.06
CA GLY A 117 7.15 -5.73 -6.80
C GLY A 117 7.14 -5.56 -8.33
N GLY A 118 7.45 -4.36 -8.84
CA GLY A 118 7.63 -4.10 -10.27
C GLY A 118 6.36 -4.38 -11.07
N GLY A 119 6.52 -4.92 -12.28
CA GLY A 119 5.41 -5.24 -13.19
C GLY A 119 4.40 -6.27 -12.69
N SER A 120 4.73 -7.07 -11.67
CA SER A 120 3.83 -8.06 -11.06
C SER A 120 2.92 -7.47 -9.97
N GLY A 121 3.15 -6.22 -9.58
CA GLY A 121 2.45 -5.58 -8.47
C GLY A 121 2.87 -6.09 -7.09
N LEU A 122 2.19 -5.61 -6.05
CA LEU A 122 2.54 -5.91 -4.67
C LEU A 122 1.63 -7.02 -4.09
N ILE A 123 2.20 -8.22 -3.92
CA ILE A 123 1.50 -9.35 -3.30
C ILE A 123 1.52 -9.18 -1.77
N LEU A 124 0.35 -8.99 -1.16
CA LEU A 124 0.20 -8.77 0.27
C LEU A 124 -0.06 -10.11 0.98
N ASP A 125 1.01 -10.81 1.34
CA ASP A 125 0.96 -12.12 2.02
C ASP A 125 0.70 -11.93 3.52
N PHE A 126 -0.47 -11.40 3.85
CA PHE A 126 -0.93 -11.24 5.24
C PHE A 126 -1.60 -12.52 5.74
N SER A 127 -1.43 -12.81 7.03
CA SER A 127 -2.20 -13.87 7.68
C SER A 127 -3.71 -13.61 7.57
N PRO A 128 -4.54 -14.66 7.45
CA PRO A 128 -5.99 -14.51 7.45
C PRO A 128 -6.48 -13.63 8.61
N PRO A 129 -7.47 -12.74 8.38
CA PRO A 129 -7.88 -11.77 9.40
C PRO A 129 -8.43 -12.44 10.66
N LEU A 130 -9.11 -13.59 10.52
CA LEU A 130 -9.56 -14.40 11.64
C LEU A 130 -8.38 -14.94 12.45
N GLU A 131 -7.34 -15.44 11.79
CA GLU A 131 -6.14 -15.92 12.46
C GLU A 131 -5.42 -14.79 13.20
N ALA A 132 -5.25 -13.64 12.57
CA ALA A 132 -4.64 -12.47 13.19
C ALA A 132 -5.42 -11.99 14.43
N LEU A 133 -6.76 -11.95 14.35
CA LEU A 133 -7.63 -11.59 15.46
C LEU A 133 -7.54 -12.61 16.60
N LEU A 134 -7.68 -13.90 16.30
CA LEU A 134 -7.66 -14.97 17.31
C LEU A 134 -6.30 -15.08 17.99
N ARG A 135 -5.20 -14.87 17.26
CA ARG A 135 -3.86 -14.75 17.85
C ARG A 135 -3.76 -13.52 18.74
N GLY A 136 -4.33 -12.39 18.31
CA GLY A 136 -4.38 -11.15 19.10
C GLY A 136 -5.15 -11.29 20.43
N VAL A 137 -6.22 -12.09 20.46
CA VAL A 137 -7.04 -12.36 21.66
C VAL A 137 -6.57 -13.61 22.41
N GLY A 138 -5.51 -14.29 21.95
CA GLY A 138 -4.98 -15.51 22.57
C GLY A 138 -5.85 -16.76 22.41
N LEU A 139 -6.91 -16.71 21.60
CA LEU A 139 -7.87 -17.79 21.37
C LEU A 139 -7.45 -18.75 20.24
N TRP A 140 -6.32 -18.48 19.58
CA TRP A 140 -5.87 -19.26 18.42
C TRP A 140 -5.67 -20.75 18.73
N ASN A 141 -5.01 -21.07 19.84
CA ASN A 141 -4.77 -22.46 20.22
C ASN A 141 -6.09 -23.21 20.53
N GLY A 142 -7.08 -22.51 21.10
CA GLY A 142 -8.41 -23.06 21.35
C GLY A 142 -9.20 -23.30 20.06
N TYR A 143 -9.11 -22.36 19.09
CA TYR A 143 -9.68 -22.53 17.77
C TYR A 143 -9.08 -23.73 17.03
N LEU A 144 -7.75 -23.90 17.04
CA LEU A 144 -7.10 -25.05 16.41
C LEU A 144 -7.55 -26.37 17.03
N GLY A 145 -7.63 -26.47 18.36
CA GLY A 145 -8.13 -27.66 19.03
C GLY A 145 -9.60 -27.98 18.70
N PHE A 146 -10.44 -26.95 18.55
CA PHE A 146 -11.81 -27.12 18.08
C PHE A 146 -11.88 -27.61 16.63
N VAL A 147 -11.13 -26.98 15.72
CA VAL A 147 -11.11 -27.37 14.30
C VAL A 147 -10.61 -28.80 14.11
N ASP A 148 -9.55 -29.18 14.82
CA ASP A 148 -8.99 -30.53 14.77
C ASP A 148 -10.01 -31.57 15.25
N ALA A 149 -10.72 -31.30 16.35
CA ALA A 149 -11.80 -32.16 16.84
C ALA A 149 -12.94 -32.33 15.82
N PHE A 150 -13.30 -31.27 15.08
CA PHE A 150 -14.31 -31.34 14.01
C PHE A 150 -13.81 -32.07 12.76
N GLN A 151 -12.52 -31.93 12.41
CA GLN A 151 -11.92 -32.64 11.28
C GLN A 151 -11.79 -34.15 11.55
N VAL A 152 -11.59 -34.54 12.82
CA VAL A 152 -11.65 -35.95 13.24
C VAL A 152 -13.08 -36.50 13.15
N LEU A 153 -14.10 -35.68 13.42
CA LEU A 153 -15.52 -36.10 13.36
C LEU A 153 -16.11 -36.13 11.95
N VAL A 154 -15.60 -35.31 11.03
CA VAL A 154 -16.04 -35.22 9.63
C VAL A 154 -14.86 -35.57 8.71
N PRO A 155 -14.72 -36.86 8.32
CA PRO A 155 -13.71 -37.26 7.36
C PRO A 155 -13.93 -36.52 6.03
N ARG A 156 -12.89 -35.88 5.52
CA ARG A 156 -12.92 -35.33 4.16
C ARG A 156 -12.90 -36.50 3.17
N ASN A 157 -13.98 -36.66 2.40
CA ASN A 157 -14.01 -37.51 1.21
C ASN A 157 -13.10 -36.94 0.11
#